data_AF-V8NDR4-F1
#
_entry.id   AF-V8NDR4-F1
#
_cell.length_a   1.000
_cell.length_b   1.000
_cell.length_c   1.000
_cell.angle_alpha   90.00
_cell.angle_beta   90.00
_cell.angle_gamma   90.00
#
_symmetry.space_group_name_H-M   'P 1'
#
loop_
_entity.id
_entity.type
_entity.pdbx_description
1 polymer ?
#
loop_
_entity_poly.entity_id
_entity_poly.type
_entity_poly.pdbx_seq_one_letter_code
_entity_poly.pdbx_strand_id
1 'polypeptide(L)'
;MPGPRQLSRGSLLPLPLWSIQALLKAIQDSMARSEEVVQEALIYTYGDALSNVGAAEKVFEYLDREPSVRTEGTLSKESLCGHVSFQNVSFCYPSRPEIQNVSFELPPGKVTALVGPNGSGKSSCVALLEHFYEPQSGEVLLDGVPVGKYEHKYLHRQEWTLSSPVTSSTIQRLVQKHGDRTVLVIAHRMQTVENADKTIVLEGGEVVEEGTHPELMGRRGPYYRLVERTQA
;
A
#
# COMPACT_ATOMS: atom_id res chain seq x y z
N MET A 1 -77.98 -64.05 -28.35
CA MET A 1 -77.07 -64.47 -29.44
C MET A 1 -77.02 -63.39 -30.51
N PRO A 2 -76.00 -62.52 -30.51
CA PRO A 2 -75.49 -61.86 -31.72
C PRO A 2 -74.01 -62.25 -31.97
N GLY A 3 -73.67 -62.56 -33.22
CA GLY A 3 -72.35 -63.09 -33.62
C GLY A 3 -71.22 -62.05 -33.68
N PRO A 4 -69.95 -62.48 -33.80
CA PRO A 4 -68.80 -61.59 -33.75
C PRO A 4 -68.62 -60.80 -35.06
N ARG A 5 -68.38 -59.49 -34.96
CA ARG A 5 -67.98 -58.63 -36.09
C ARG A 5 -66.51 -58.90 -36.44
N GLN A 6 -66.23 -59.33 -37.67
CA GLN A 6 -64.88 -59.35 -38.23
C GLN A 6 -64.41 -57.92 -38.51
N LEU A 7 -63.27 -57.53 -37.92
CA LEU A 7 -62.52 -56.34 -38.29
C LEU A 7 -61.63 -56.69 -39.49
N SER A 8 -61.81 -56.00 -40.60
CA SER A 8 -60.99 -56.13 -41.81
C SER A 8 -59.57 -55.59 -41.55
N ARG A 9 -58.56 -56.37 -41.96
CA ARG A 9 -57.16 -55.91 -41.99
C ARG A 9 -57.01 -54.81 -43.03
N GLY A 10 -56.84 -53.57 -42.60
CA GLY A 10 -56.42 -52.47 -43.46
C GLY A 10 -54.99 -52.71 -43.96
N SER A 11 -54.78 -52.74 -45.26
CA SER A 11 -53.46 -52.87 -45.89
C SER A 11 -52.67 -51.59 -45.68
N LEU A 12 -51.59 -51.67 -44.91
CA LEU A 12 -50.54 -50.65 -44.85
C LEU A 12 -49.88 -50.54 -46.23
N LEU A 13 -50.29 -49.56 -47.03
CA LEU A 13 -49.57 -49.22 -48.26
C LEU A 13 -48.23 -48.59 -47.88
N PRO A 14 -47.11 -48.99 -48.51
CA PRO A 14 -45.79 -48.45 -48.19
C PRO A 14 -45.74 -46.95 -48.50
N LEU A 15 -45.17 -46.18 -47.57
CA LEU A 15 -44.97 -44.73 -47.77
C LEU A 15 -44.07 -44.49 -49.00
N PRO A 16 -44.35 -43.42 -49.77
CA PRO A 16 -43.53 -43.10 -50.93
C PRO A 16 -42.12 -42.64 -50.51
N LEU A 17 -41.12 -42.98 -51.32
CA LEU A 17 -39.69 -42.78 -51.03
C LEU A 17 -39.34 -41.32 -50.68
N TRP A 18 -40.03 -40.35 -51.27
CA TRP A 18 -39.80 -38.92 -50.99
C TRP A 18 -40.16 -38.54 -49.54
N SER A 19 -41.16 -39.19 -48.93
CA SER A 19 -41.55 -38.93 -47.54
C SER A 19 -40.50 -39.48 -46.57
N ILE A 20 -39.89 -40.62 -46.90
CA ILE A 20 -38.78 -41.21 -46.15
C ILE A 20 -37.54 -40.32 -46.26
N GLN A 21 -37.22 -39.81 -47.46
CA GLN A 21 -36.10 -38.90 -47.68
C GLN A 21 -36.27 -37.54 -46.98
N ALA A 22 -37.49 -36.98 -46.98
CA ALA A 22 -37.78 -35.74 -46.27
C ALA A 22 -37.63 -35.89 -44.75
N LEU A 23 -38.05 -37.03 -44.20
CA LEU A 23 -37.93 -37.33 -42.78
C LEU A 23 -36.47 -37.57 -42.38
N LEU A 24 -35.69 -38.28 -43.20
CA LEU A 24 -34.24 -38.43 -43.01
C LEU A 24 -33.51 -37.08 -43.04
N LYS A 25 -33.84 -36.21 -43.99
CA LYS A 25 -33.27 -34.86 -44.07
C LYS A 25 -33.63 -34.01 -42.85
N ALA A 26 -34.89 -34.06 -42.39
CA ALA A 26 -35.30 -33.35 -41.19
C ALA A 26 -34.57 -33.85 -39.92
N ILE A 27 -34.33 -35.16 -39.80
CA ILE A 27 -33.52 -35.74 -38.72
C ILE A 27 -32.07 -35.27 -38.83
N GLN A 28 -31.46 -35.29 -40.02
CA GLN A 28 -30.10 -34.81 -40.25
C GLN A 28 -29.93 -33.32 -39.95
N ASP A 29 -30.86 -32.48 -40.40
CA ASP A 29 -30.87 -31.03 -40.13
C ASP A 29 -31.12 -30.71 -38.64
N SER A 30 -31.88 -31.56 -37.94
CA SER A 30 -32.07 -31.45 -36.49
C SER A 30 -30.82 -31.87 -35.72
N MET A 31 -30.13 -32.92 -36.18
CA MET A 31 -28.85 -33.35 -35.61
C MET A 31 -27.77 -32.29 -35.81
N ALA A 32 -27.64 -31.73 -37.01
CA ALA A 32 -26.66 -30.68 -37.30
C ALA A 32 -26.88 -29.42 -36.44
N ARG A 33 -28.14 -28.97 -36.30
CA ARG A 33 -28.48 -27.86 -35.40
C ARG A 33 -28.17 -28.16 -33.94
N SER A 34 -28.35 -29.40 -33.49
CA SER A 34 -27.99 -29.77 -32.11
C SER A 34 -26.48 -29.76 -31.89
N GLU A 35 -25.69 -30.15 -32.88
CA GLU A 35 -24.22 -30.11 -32.83
C GLU A 35 -23.69 -28.66 -32.79
N GLU A 36 -24.28 -27.77 -33.59
CA GLU A 36 -23.93 -26.34 -33.62
C GLU A 36 -24.20 -25.65 -32.27
N VAL A 37 -25.36 -25.90 -31.66
CA VAL A 37 -25.71 -25.36 -30.33
C VAL A 37 -24.75 -25.88 -29.24
N VAL A 38 -24.34 -27.14 -29.33
CA VAL A 38 -23.37 -27.74 -28.38
C VAL A 38 -21.99 -27.12 -28.56
N GLN A 39 -21.53 -26.91 -29.80
CA GLN A 39 -20.27 -26.23 -30.09
C GLN A 39 -20.27 -24.78 -29.60
N GLU A 40 -21.35 -24.05 -29.85
CA GLU A 40 -21.51 -22.67 -29.38
C GLU A 40 -21.47 -22.60 -27.85
N ALA A 41 -22.24 -23.46 -27.15
CA ALA A 41 -22.21 -23.56 -25.70
C ALA A 41 -20.82 -23.91 -25.16
N LEU A 42 -20.08 -24.81 -25.83
CA LEU A 42 -18.69 -25.16 -25.48
C LEU A 42 -17.74 -23.98 -25.60
N ILE A 43 -17.82 -23.21 -26.69
CA ILE A 43 -16.94 -22.04 -26.91
C ILE A 43 -17.16 -20.99 -25.82
N TYR A 44 -18.42 -20.65 -25.51
CA TYR A 44 -18.73 -19.65 -24.50
C TYR A 44 -18.40 -20.13 -23.09
N THR A 45 -18.79 -21.35 -22.71
CA THR A 45 -18.50 -21.88 -21.36
C THR A 45 -17.01 -22.10 -21.13
N TYR A 46 -16.26 -22.52 -22.15
CA TYR A 46 -14.81 -22.66 -22.08
C TYR A 46 -14.11 -21.30 -21.98
N GLY A 47 -14.56 -20.30 -22.76
CA GLY A 47 -14.07 -18.93 -22.67
C GLY A 47 -14.29 -18.31 -21.29
N ASP A 48 -15.51 -18.43 -20.75
CA ASP A 48 -15.84 -17.93 -19.41
C ASP A 48 -15.03 -18.66 -18.33
N ALA A 49 -14.92 -19.99 -18.42
CA ALA A 49 -14.12 -20.78 -17.49
C ALA A 49 -12.64 -20.36 -17.50
N LEU A 50 -12.04 -20.17 -18.69
CA LEU A 50 -10.66 -19.70 -18.82
C LEU A 50 -10.48 -18.28 -18.24
N SER A 51 -11.43 -17.38 -18.48
CA SER A 51 -11.36 -16.02 -17.94
C SER A 51 -11.44 -16.00 -16.41
N ASN A 52 -12.30 -16.84 -15.83
CA ASN A 52 -12.45 -17.02 -14.39
C ASN A 52 -11.20 -17.65 -13.76
N VAL A 53 -10.57 -18.62 -14.44
CA VAL A 53 -9.30 -19.21 -14.00
C VAL A 53 -8.19 -18.15 -13.97
N GLY A 54 -8.05 -17.32 -15.00
CA GLY A 54 -7.05 -16.25 -15.03
C GLY A 54 -7.31 -15.15 -13.98
N ALA A 55 -8.58 -14.86 -13.67
CA ALA A 55 -8.93 -13.95 -12.58
C ALA A 55 -8.60 -14.54 -11.20
N ALA A 56 -8.87 -15.83 -11.01
CA ALA A 56 -8.52 -16.55 -9.78
C ALA A 56 -7.00 -16.66 -9.61
N GLU A 57 -6.25 -16.91 -10.69
CA GLU A 57 -4.79 -16.97 -10.69
C GLU A 57 -4.17 -15.68 -10.12
N LYS A 58 -4.68 -14.50 -10.53
CA LYS A 58 -4.26 -13.21 -9.94
C LYS A 58 -4.56 -13.12 -8.45
N VAL A 59 -5.73 -13.60 -8.00
CA VAL A 59 -6.07 -13.60 -6.57
C VAL A 59 -5.08 -14.47 -5.79
N PHE A 60 -4.73 -15.65 -6.30
CA PHE A 60 -3.72 -16.50 -5.69
C PHE A 60 -2.33 -15.86 -5.73
N GLU A 61 -1.94 -15.22 -6.83
CA GLU A 61 -0.69 -14.44 -6.94
C GLU A 61 -0.60 -13.35 -5.86
N TYR A 62 -1.70 -12.65 -5.56
CA TYR A 62 -1.73 -11.65 -4.48
C TYR A 62 -1.69 -12.28 -3.08
N LEU A 63 -2.33 -13.44 -2.88
CA LEU A 63 -2.34 -14.14 -1.60
C LEU A 63 -0.98 -14.74 -1.25
N ASP A 64 -0.27 -15.26 -2.26
CA ASP A 64 1.05 -15.86 -2.10
C ASP A 64 2.18 -14.81 -2.07
N ARG A 65 1.85 -13.53 -2.26
CA ARG A 65 2.83 -12.45 -2.19
C ARG A 65 3.34 -12.27 -0.78
N GLU A 66 4.64 -12.50 -0.59
CA GLU A 66 5.31 -12.20 0.68
C GLU A 66 5.39 -10.67 0.90
N PRO A 67 5.02 -10.17 2.10
CA PRO A 67 5.19 -8.77 2.46
C PRO A 67 6.67 -8.38 2.44
N SER A 68 6.98 -7.20 1.89
CA SER A 68 8.36 -6.70 1.82
C SER A 68 8.92 -6.23 3.17
N VAL A 69 8.08 -6.06 4.19
CA VAL A 69 8.47 -5.67 5.54
C VAL A 69 8.06 -6.76 6.52
N ARG A 70 9.00 -7.19 7.35
CA ARG A 70 8.73 -8.23 8.35
C ARG A 70 8.02 -7.62 9.55
N THR A 71 6.93 -8.26 9.98
CA THR A 71 6.13 -7.82 11.14
C THR A 71 6.27 -8.76 12.34
N GLU A 72 7.35 -9.54 12.38
CA GLU A 72 7.63 -10.57 13.38
C GLU A 72 8.11 -10.03 14.73
N GLY A 73 8.28 -8.71 14.86
CA GLY A 73 8.66 -8.08 16.12
C GLY A 73 7.68 -8.43 17.24
N THR A 74 8.21 -8.76 18.41
CA THR A 74 7.41 -9.17 19.58
C THR A 74 7.58 -8.21 20.76
N LEU A 75 8.44 -7.20 20.63
CA LEU A 75 8.76 -6.31 21.74
C LEU A 75 7.62 -5.32 21.98
N SER A 76 7.11 -5.30 23.21
CA SER A 76 6.23 -4.27 23.73
C SER A 76 6.77 -3.82 25.10
N LYS A 77 7.26 -2.59 25.18
CA LYS A 77 7.75 -2.02 26.44
C LYS A 77 6.61 -1.39 27.23
N GLU A 78 6.64 -1.52 28.56
CA GLU A 78 5.67 -0.89 29.45
C GLU A 78 5.77 0.64 29.42
N SER A 79 6.99 1.16 29.25
CA SER A 79 7.28 2.58 29.06
C SER A 79 8.28 2.80 27.92
N LEU A 80 8.08 3.87 27.16
CA LEU A 80 9.01 4.35 26.14
C LEU A 80 9.58 5.69 26.60
N CYS A 81 10.89 5.84 26.48
CA CYS A 81 11.53 7.15 26.63
C CYS A 81 11.27 8.01 25.39
N GLY A 82 11.05 7.37 24.23
CA GLY A 82 10.73 8.04 22.97
C GLY A 82 11.95 8.53 22.19
N HIS A 83 13.17 8.18 22.60
CA HIS A 83 14.36 8.60 21.88
C HIS A 83 14.44 7.88 20.53
N VAL A 84 14.63 8.63 19.43
CA VAL A 84 14.74 8.06 18.09
C VAL A 84 16.08 8.41 17.49
N SER A 85 16.73 7.44 16.86
CA SER A 85 18.03 7.61 16.20
C SER A 85 18.02 6.97 14.81
N PHE A 86 18.42 7.74 13.81
CA PHE A 86 18.76 7.26 12.47
C PHE A 86 20.28 7.10 12.42
N GLN A 87 20.76 5.91 12.04
CA GLN A 87 22.18 5.60 11.98
C GLN A 87 22.58 5.12 10.59
N ASN A 88 23.22 6.01 9.83
CA ASN A 88 23.78 5.76 8.48
C ASN A 88 22.74 5.19 7.51
N VAL A 89 21.53 5.73 7.58
CA VAL A 89 20.36 5.19 6.90
C VAL A 89 20.39 5.60 5.42
N SER A 90 20.38 4.61 4.53
CA SER A 90 20.16 4.84 3.10
C SER A 90 18.89 4.16 2.66
N PHE A 91 18.04 4.91 1.94
CA PHE A 91 16.78 4.40 1.46
C PHE A 91 16.37 4.98 0.10
N CYS A 92 15.78 4.11 -0.72
CA CYS A 92 15.32 4.42 -2.06
C CYS A 92 14.02 3.65 -2.33
N TYR A 93 12.97 4.35 -2.74
CA TYR A 93 11.80 3.68 -3.30
C TYR A 93 12.18 3.02 -4.62
N PRO A 94 11.53 1.90 -5.02
CA PRO A 94 11.79 1.24 -6.30
C PRO A 94 11.80 2.17 -7.53
N SER A 95 11.11 3.31 -7.44
CA SER A 95 10.94 4.26 -8.53
C SER A 95 11.78 5.55 -8.41
N ARG A 96 12.42 5.84 -7.26
CA ARG A 96 13.16 7.12 -7.01
C ARG A 96 14.20 7.02 -5.87
N PRO A 97 15.42 7.57 -6.04
CA PRO A 97 16.37 7.76 -4.94
C PRO A 97 15.85 8.81 -3.95
N GLU A 98 16.05 8.62 -2.65
CA GLU A 98 15.45 9.52 -1.66
C GLU A 98 16.33 9.95 -0.49
N ILE A 99 17.00 9.03 0.22
CA ILE A 99 17.95 9.40 1.29
C ILE A 99 19.22 8.55 1.24
N GLN A 100 20.36 9.15 1.57
CA GLN A 100 21.69 8.53 1.51
C GLN A 100 22.47 8.84 2.78
N ASN A 101 22.90 7.79 3.48
CA ASN A 101 23.76 7.87 4.67
C ASN A 101 23.30 8.91 5.72
N VAL A 102 22.00 8.95 5.97
CA VAL A 102 21.39 9.92 6.88
C VAL A 102 21.54 9.46 8.33
N SER A 103 22.12 10.34 9.16
CA SER A 103 22.26 10.13 10.60
C SER A 103 21.76 11.34 11.37
N PHE A 104 20.78 11.14 12.26
CA PHE A 104 20.27 12.19 13.14
C PHE A 104 19.47 11.60 14.30
N GLU A 105 19.23 12.42 15.31
CA GLU A 105 18.49 12.02 16.51
C GLU A 105 17.34 12.96 16.82
N LEU A 106 16.25 12.38 17.33
CA LEU A 106 15.12 13.08 17.92
C LEU A 106 15.20 12.87 19.44
N PRO A 107 15.49 13.93 20.21
CA PRO A 107 15.57 13.83 21.66
C PRO A 107 14.18 13.56 22.29
N PRO A 108 14.14 12.80 23.40
CA PRO A 108 12.90 12.54 24.13
C PRO A 108 12.26 13.84 24.64
N GLY A 109 10.92 13.92 24.56
CA GLY A 109 10.14 15.07 25.04
C GLY A 109 10.33 16.38 24.27
N LYS A 110 11.06 16.37 23.15
CA LYS A 110 11.33 17.56 22.33
C LYS A 110 10.58 17.53 21.00
N VAL A 111 10.31 18.72 20.47
CA VAL A 111 9.79 18.93 19.12
C VAL A 111 10.96 19.06 18.16
N THR A 112 11.09 18.11 17.26
CA THR A 112 12.07 18.14 16.17
C THR A 112 11.37 18.43 14.85
N ALA A 113 11.73 19.53 14.18
CA ALA A 113 11.25 19.86 12.84
C ALA A 113 12.17 19.27 11.77
N LEU A 114 11.60 18.58 10.79
CA LEU A 114 12.29 18.11 9.60
C LEU A 114 11.89 19.00 8.41
N VAL A 115 12.86 19.71 7.85
CA VAL A 115 12.66 20.70 6.77
C VAL A 115 13.55 20.40 5.57
N GLY A 116 13.17 20.93 4.40
CA GLY A 116 13.94 20.74 3.18
C GLY A 116 13.09 20.92 1.92
N PRO A 117 13.72 21.07 0.74
CA PRO A 117 13.00 21.14 -0.54
C PRO A 117 12.11 19.92 -0.82
N ASN A 118 11.18 20.04 -1.76
CA ASN A 118 10.40 18.88 -2.20
C ASN A 118 11.33 17.80 -2.76
N GLY A 119 11.09 16.53 -2.40
CA GLY A 119 11.94 15.41 -2.79
C GLY A 119 13.22 15.24 -1.97
N SER A 120 13.41 15.98 -0.88
CA SER A 120 14.59 15.84 -0.01
C SER A 120 14.59 14.63 0.93
N GLY A 121 13.56 13.77 0.89
CA GLY A 121 13.48 12.57 1.73
C GLY A 121 12.75 12.71 3.08
N LYS A 122 12.07 13.83 3.34
CA LYS A 122 11.34 14.07 4.62
C LYS A 122 10.27 13.00 4.90
N SER A 123 9.42 12.70 3.92
CA SER A 123 8.36 11.70 4.06
C SER A 123 8.92 10.28 4.15
N SER A 124 10.09 10.04 3.56
CA SER A 124 10.83 8.77 3.65
C SER A 124 11.32 8.50 5.06
N CYS A 125 11.89 9.51 5.72
CA CYS A 125 12.29 9.39 7.12
C CYS A 125 11.09 9.01 7.99
N VAL A 126 9.93 9.61 7.74
CA VAL A 126 8.69 9.25 8.45
C VAL A 126 8.26 7.82 8.15
N ALA A 127 8.23 7.41 6.88
CA ALA A 127 7.81 6.06 6.51
C ALA A 127 8.73 4.97 7.08
N LEU A 128 10.04 5.24 7.18
CA LEU A 128 11.00 4.34 7.81
C LEU A 128 10.83 4.26 9.33
N LEU A 129 10.49 5.39 9.94
CA LEU A 129 10.25 5.48 11.38
C LEU A 129 8.97 4.76 11.81
N GLU A 130 7.94 4.88 10.98
CA GLU A 130 6.70 4.10 11.07
C GLU A 130 6.90 2.63 10.69
N HIS A 131 8.10 2.23 10.27
CA HIS A 131 8.41 0.89 9.82
C HIS A 131 7.48 0.38 8.69
N PHE A 132 7.06 1.29 7.80
CA PHE A 132 6.38 0.92 6.55
C PHE A 132 7.35 0.42 5.46
N TYR A 133 8.64 0.70 5.63
CA TYR A 133 9.71 0.24 4.76
C TYR A 133 10.95 -0.12 5.60
N GLU A 134 11.80 -0.99 5.05
CA GLU A 134 13.12 -1.30 5.60
C GLU A 134 14.20 -0.51 4.85
N PRO A 135 15.19 0.06 5.55
CA PRO A 135 16.31 0.73 4.90
C PRO A 135 17.23 -0.28 4.19
N GLN A 136 17.83 0.13 3.07
CA GLN A 136 18.84 -0.67 2.36
C GLN A 136 20.15 -0.78 3.16
N SER A 137 20.49 0.24 3.94
CA SER A 137 21.64 0.26 4.84
C SER A 137 21.34 1.08 6.09
N GLY A 138 22.05 0.79 7.17
CA GLY A 138 21.86 1.47 8.45
C GLY A 138 20.63 0.98 9.19
N GLU A 139 20.26 1.68 10.26
CA GLU A 139 19.11 1.31 11.08
C GLU A 139 18.40 2.51 11.69
N VAL A 140 17.10 2.35 11.92
CA VAL A 140 16.27 3.29 12.67
C VAL A 140 15.97 2.65 14.02
N LEU A 141 16.33 3.36 15.09
CA LEU A 141 16.22 2.89 16.46
C LEU A 141 15.17 3.71 17.23
N LEU A 142 14.37 3.03 18.04
CA LEU A 142 13.54 3.59 19.08
C LEU A 142 14.06 3.10 20.44
N ASP A 143 14.44 4.02 21.33
CA ASP A 143 15.05 3.73 22.63
C ASP A 143 16.20 2.71 22.55
N GLY A 144 17.07 2.88 21.53
CA GLY A 144 18.23 2.03 21.27
C GLY A 144 17.92 0.66 20.67
N VAL A 145 16.66 0.39 20.32
CA VAL A 145 16.23 -0.88 19.73
C VAL A 145 15.74 -0.65 18.30
N PRO A 146 16.15 -1.46 17.31
CA PRO A 146 15.65 -1.34 15.95
C PRO A 146 14.12 -1.39 15.88
N VAL A 147 13.51 -0.48 15.13
CA VAL A 147 12.05 -0.34 15.06
C VAL A 147 11.36 -1.63 14.61
N GLY A 148 11.99 -2.44 13.76
CA GLY A 148 11.44 -3.73 13.31
C GLY A 148 11.42 -4.84 14.38
N LYS A 149 12.04 -4.65 15.54
CA LYS A 149 11.93 -5.59 16.67
C LYS A 149 10.66 -5.38 17.50
N TYR A 150 10.01 -4.23 17.36
CA TYR A 150 8.77 -3.91 18.05
C TYR A 150 7.58 -4.62 17.43
N GLU A 151 6.61 -5.01 18.25
CA GLU A 151 5.33 -5.48 17.73
C GLU A 151 4.69 -4.37 16.90
N HIS A 152 4.32 -4.68 15.66
CA HIS A 152 3.80 -3.69 14.70
C HIS A 152 2.60 -2.93 15.28
N LYS A 153 1.64 -3.63 15.92
CA LYS A 153 0.50 -3.00 16.60
C LYS A 153 0.92 -2.08 17.74
N TYR A 154 1.97 -2.45 18.49
CA TYR A 154 2.50 -1.64 19.57
C TYR A 154 3.13 -0.36 19.02
N LEU A 155 3.96 -0.46 17.97
CA LEU A 155 4.67 0.67 17.35
C LEU A 155 3.68 1.72 16.83
N HIS A 156 2.61 1.30 16.15
CA HIS A 156 1.57 2.20 15.61
C HIS A 156 0.49 2.60 16.62
N ARG A 157 0.41 1.93 17.78
CA ARG A 157 -0.41 2.39 18.91
C ARG A 157 0.24 3.58 19.61
N GLN A 158 1.57 3.67 19.56
CA GLN A 158 2.24 4.88 20.01
C GLN A 158 1.74 6.04 19.14
N GLU A 159 1.37 7.15 19.77
CA GLU A 159 0.75 8.27 19.06
C GLU A 159 1.86 9.20 18.56
N TRP A 160 2.50 8.82 17.45
CA TRP A 160 3.42 9.70 16.71
C TRP A 160 2.54 10.65 15.93
N THR A 161 2.33 11.87 16.42
CA THR A 161 1.48 12.83 15.71
C THR A 161 2.23 13.41 14.51
N LEU A 162 2.15 12.71 13.39
CA LEU A 162 2.55 13.19 12.07
C LEU A 162 1.36 13.95 11.49
N SER A 163 1.32 15.27 11.68
CA SER A 163 0.23 16.06 11.14
C SER A 163 0.75 17.21 10.28
N SER A 164 0.05 17.38 9.16
CA SER A 164 0.07 18.58 8.34
C SER A 164 -1.42 18.94 8.11
N PRO A 165 -1.91 20.12 8.53
CA PRO A 165 -1.23 21.20 9.24
C PRO A 165 -1.43 21.14 10.76
N VAL A 166 -0.34 21.16 11.54
CA VAL A 166 -0.40 21.36 13.00
C VAL A 166 -0.20 22.84 13.29
N THR A 167 -1.23 23.50 13.81
CA THR A 167 -1.12 24.86 14.36
C THR A 167 -0.23 24.85 15.61
N SER A 168 0.47 25.95 15.93
CA SER A 168 1.31 26.08 17.13
C SER A 168 0.59 25.68 18.43
N SER A 169 -0.72 25.94 18.53
CA SER A 169 -1.55 25.53 19.67
C SER A 169 -1.76 24.01 19.77
N THR A 170 -1.77 23.29 18.64
CA THR A 170 -1.84 21.83 18.63
C THR A 170 -0.50 21.23 19.01
N ILE A 171 0.63 21.78 18.54
CA ILE A 171 1.97 21.36 18.97
C ILE A 171 2.13 21.57 20.48
N GLN A 172 1.80 22.77 20.97
CA GLN A 172 1.86 23.08 22.41
C GLN A 172 0.93 22.20 23.22
N ARG A 173 -0.29 21.90 22.74
CA ARG A 173 -1.19 20.96 23.43
C ARG A 173 -0.63 19.55 23.46
N LEU A 174 0.01 19.08 22.39
CA LEU A 174 0.61 17.75 22.35
C LEU A 174 1.79 17.65 23.33
N VAL A 175 2.66 18.66 23.33
CA VAL A 175 3.78 18.76 24.27
C VAL A 175 3.29 18.91 25.72
N GLN A 176 2.27 19.74 25.97
CA GLN A 176 1.72 19.95 27.32
C GLN A 176 0.93 18.74 27.84
N LYS A 177 0.18 18.05 26.98
CA LYS A 177 -0.66 16.91 27.37
C LYS A 177 0.14 15.63 27.56
N HIS A 178 1.33 15.55 26.94
CA HIS A 178 2.13 14.35 26.91
C HIS A 178 3.62 14.66 27.13
N GLY A 179 3.97 15.33 28.23
CA GLY A 179 5.30 15.91 28.52
C GLY A 179 6.56 15.05 28.29
N ASP A 180 6.41 13.74 28.06
CA ASP A 180 7.51 12.82 27.74
C ASP A 180 7.53 12.33 26.27
N ARG A 181 6.62 12.81 25.40
CA ARG A 181 6.52 12.34 24.01
C ARG A 181 7.45 13.12 23.08
N THR A 182 8.24 12.37 22.32
CA THR A 182 9.00 12.87 21.17
C THR A 182 8.08 13.23 20.03
N VAL A 183 8.23 14.43 19.48
CA VAL A 183 7.38 14.91 18.38
C VAL A 183 8.25 15.21 17.17
N LEU A 184 8.06 14.44 16.10
CA LEU A 184 8.62 14.75 14.78
C LEU A 184 7.59 15.52 13.96
N VAL A 185 7.96 16.68 13.44
CA VAL A 185 7.10 17.46 12.55
C VAL A 185 7.75 17.64 11.19
N ILE A 186 7.09 17.15 10.13
CA ILE A 186 7.44 17.53 8.76
C ILE A 186 6.91 18.94 8.55
N ALA A 187 7.79 19.93 8.59
CA ALA A 187 7.38 21.31 8.53
C ALA A 187 7.47 21.84 7.08
N HIS A 188 6.33 22.32 6.59
CA HIS A 188 6.21 23.14 5.38
C HIS A 188 5.83 24.60 5.70
N ARG A 189 5.65 24.93 6.99
CA ARG A 189 5.23 26.26 7.46
C ARG A 189 6.26 26.82 8.43
N MET A 190 6.65 28.07 8.24
CA MET A 190 7.72 28.72 9.01
C MET A 190 7.46 28.75 10.52
N GLN A 191 6.24 29.05 10.94
CA GLN A 191 5.87 29.08 12.36
C GLN A 191 6.11 27.75 13.09
N THR A 192 5.98 26.62 12.39
CA THR A 192 6.24 25.29 12.97
C THR A 192 7.72 25.06 13.18
N VAL A 193 8.55 25.56 12.28
CA VAL A 193 10.01 25.44 12.34
C VAL A 193 10.60 26.34 13.42
N GLU A 194 10.10 27.57 13.52
CA GLU A 194 10.55 28.56 14.51
C GLU A 194 10.32 28.11 15.96
N ASN A 195 9.23 27.36 16.20
CA ASN A 195 8.86 26.87 17.53
C ASN A 195 9.44 25.49 17.87
N ALA A 196 10.25 24.89 17.00
CA ALA A 196 10.85 23.58 17.25
C ALA A 196 12.10 23.69 18.13
N ASP A 197 12.26 22.76 19.08
CA ASP A 197 13.44 22.67 19.94
C ASP A 197 14.70 22.28 19.14
N LYS A 198 14.52 21.55 18.04
CA LYS A 198 15.57 21.17 17.10
C LYS A 198 15.02 21.21 15.67
N THR A 199 15.82 21.68 14.73
CA THR A 199 15.52 21.61 13.30
C THR A 199 16.59 20.79 12.59
N ILE A 200 16.17 19.92 11.68
CA ILE A 200 17.01 19.08 10.82
C ILE A 200 16.69 19.47 9.37
N VAL A 201 17.71 19.86 8.62
CA VAL A 201 17.60 20.28 7.24
C VAL A 201 18.07 19.16 6.32
N LEU A 202 17.16 18.69 5.48
CA LEU A 202 17.43 17.71 4.44
C LEU A 202 17.54 18.39 3.08
N GLU A 203 18.63 18.14 2.36
CA GLU A 203 18.83 18.57 0.99
C GLU A 203 19.58 17.48 0.21
N GLY A 204 19.13 17.15 -1.00
CA GLY A 204 19.76 16.09 -1.80
C GLY A 204 19.67 14.67 -1.23
N GLY A 205 18.85 14.44 -0.20
CA GLY A 205 18.76 13.16 0.49
C GLY A 205 19.74 12.99 1.64
N GLU A 206 20.43 14.05 2.03
CA GLU A 206 21.39 14.07 3.14
C GLU A 206 20.99 15.11 4.20
N VAL A 207 21.46 14.94 5.43
CA VAL A 207 21.35 15.95 6.48
C VAL A 207 22.45 16.98 6.27
N VAL A 208 22.07 18.20 5.89
CA VAL A 208 23.02 19.27 5.57
C VAL A 208 23.24 20.23 6.73
N GLU A 209 22.24 20.41 7.60
CA GLU A 209 22.36 21.25 8.80
C GLU A 209 21.43 20.74 9.91
N GLU A 210 21.86 20.94 11.15
CA GLU A 210 21.02 20.78 12.34
C GLU A 210 21.33 21.85 13.40
N GLY A 211 20.31 22.19 14.19
CA GLY A 211 20.41 23.18 15.27
C GLY A 211 19.05 23.79 15.62
N THR A 212 19.09 24.82 16.47
CA THR A 212 17.91 25.65 16.76
C THR A 212 17.69 26.70 15.66
N HIS A 213 16.47 27.24 15.55
CA HIS A 213 16.17 28.28 14.56
C HIS A 213 17.15 29.48 14.62
N PRO A 214 17.46 30.08 15.80
CA PRO A 214 18.40 31.20 15.88
C PRO A 214 19.83 30.83 15.44
N GLU A 215 20.31 29.65 15.81
CA GLU A 215 21.65 29.16 15.43
C GLU A 215 21.77 29.00 13.91
N LEU A 216 20.76 28.37 13.29
CA LEU A 216 20.74 28.13 11.85
C LEU A 216 20.59 29.43 11.04
N MET A 217 19.79 30.38 11.53
CA MET A 217 19.70 31.72 10.92
C MET A 217 21.03 32.48 11.01
N GLY A 218 21.76 32.34 12.10
CA GLY A 218 23.08 32.97 12.29
C GLY A 218 24.15 32.44 11.32
N ARG A 219 24.08 31.15 10.94
CA ARG A 219 25.02 30.51 10.00
C ARG A 219 24.86 30.98 8.55
N ARG A 220 23.70 31.53 8.17
CA ARG A 220 23.37 31.92 6.79
C ARG A 220 23.59 30.79 5.75
N GLY A 221 23.37 29.54 6.16
CA GLY A 221 23.56 28.34 5.32
C GLY A 221 22.30 27.88 4.56
N PRO A 222 22.23 26.58 4.17
CA PRO A 222 21.05 25.96 3.57
C PRO A 222 19.71 26.31 4.23
N TYR A 223 19.63 26.27 5.56
CA TYR A 223 18.43 26.63 6.30
C TYR A 223 17.97 28.05 6.00
N TYR A 224 18.88 29.02 6.11
CA TYR A 224 18.60 30.43 5.91
C TYR A 224 18.02 30.70 4.51
N ARG A 225 18.58 30.07 3.47
CA ARG A 225 18.07 30.17 2.10
C ARG A 225 16.67 29.59 1.95
N LEU A 226 16.36 28.52 2.67
CA LEU A 226 15.02 27.93 2.68
C LEU A 226 14.01 28.89 3.33
N VAL A 227 14.39 29.54 4.43
CA VAL A 227 13.56 30.55 5.10
C VAL A 227 13.30 31.75 4.21
N GLU A 228 14.34 32.33 3.60
CA GLU A 228 14.20 33.49 2.69
C GLU A 228 13.25 33.18 1.52
N ARG A 229 13.37 32.00 0.91
CA ARG A 229 12.48 31.58 -0.20
C ARG A 229 11.02 31.38 0.22
N THR A 230 10.78 31.08 1.48
CA THR A 230 9.42 30.83 2.00
C THR A 230 8.75 32.13 2.46
N GLN A 231 9.54 33.19 2.69
CA GLN A 231 9.07 34.52 3.11
C GLN A 231 8.99 35.55 1.96
N ALA A 232 9.53 35.22 0.78
CA ALA A 232 9.43 36.01 -0.45
C ALA A 232 8.16 35.68 -1.24
#